data_AF-A0A379C404-F1
#
_entry.id   AF-A0A379C404-F1
#
_cell.length_a   1.000
_cell.length_b   1.000
_cell.length_c   1.000
_cell.angle_alpha   90.00
_cell.angle_beta   90.00
_cell.angle_gamma   90.00
#
_symmetry.space_group_name_H-M   'P 1'
#
loop_
_entity.id
_entity.type
_entity.pdbx_description
1 polymer ?
#
loop_
_entity_poly.entity_id
_entity_poly.type
_entity_poly.pdbx_seq_one_letter_code
_entity_poly.pdbx_strand_id
1 'polypeptide(L)'
;MNIPSFKELMEKSDSRYELCMLVSKRSRKLVDGQKALVDTDMKKPVSVALEEVMEGKIIFGQEMSDKEYEEKIAVERLELEEKLRNEIKNSPQEEE
;
A
#
# COMPACT_ATOMS: atom_id res chain seq x y z
N MET A 1 -5.12 18.61 -13.41
CA MET A 1 -3.94 17.89 -12.88
C MET A 1 -3.10 18.91 -12.14
N ASN A 2 -3.30 19.04 -10.83
CA ASN A 2 -2.48 19.92 -10.01
C ASN A 2 -1.35 19.06 -9.44
N ILE A 3 -0.18 19.13 -10.05
CA ILE A 3 0.99 18.40 -9.56
C ILE A 3 1.54 19.24 -8.40
N PRO A 4 1.62 18.69 -7.18
CA PRO A 4 2.15 19.42 -6.04
C PRO A 4 3.56 19.93 -6.36
N SER A 5 3.83 21.13 -5.86
CA SER A 5 5.15 21.75 -5.93
C SER A 5 6.17 20.89 -5.19
N PHE A 6 7.43 21.05 -5.58
CA PHE A 6 8.52 20.33 -4.94
C PHE A 6 8.60 20.56 -3.43
N LYS A 7 8.22 21.77 -2.96
CA LYS A 7 8.21 22.10 -1.54
C LYS A 7 7.16 21.27 -0.78
N GLU A 8 5.97 21.11 -1.33
CA GLU A 8 4.88 20.32 -0.71
C GLU A 8 5.24 18.84 -0.65
N LEU A 9 5.94 18.32 -1.66
CA LEU A 9 6.41 16.94 -1.68
C LEU A 9 7.40 16.63 -0.55
N MET A 10 8.28 17.58 -0.22
CA MET A 10 9.27 17.44 0.85
C MET A 10 8.65 17.40 2.25
N GLU A 11 7.39 17.82 2.41
CA GLU A 11 6.69 17.68 3.70
C GLU A 11 6.36 16.21 4.04
N LYS A 12 6.43 15.29 3.06
CA LYS A 12 6.12 13.86 3.23
C LYS A 12 7.35 12.97 3.37
N SER A 13 8.51 13.41 2.87
CA SER A 13 9.78 12.68 2.99
C SER A 13 10.95 13.62 2.77
N ASP A 14 11.98 13.46 3.59
CA ASP A 14 13.25 14.16 3.43
C ASP A 14 14.08 13.66 2.24
N SER A 15 13.69 12.52 1.64
CA SER A 15 14.38 11.87 0.53
C SER A 15 13.51 11.82 -0.72
N ARG A 16 13.92 12.58 -1.73
CA ARG A 16 13.31 12.54 -3.08
C ARG A 16 13.28 11.13 -3.67
N TYR A 17 14.33 10.35 -3.40
CA TYR A 17 14.48 9.01 -3.94
C TYR A 17 13.46 8.07 -3.31
N GLU A 18 13.28 8.15 -1.99
CA GLU A 18 12.27 7.38 -1.27
C GLU A 18 10.86 7.72 -1.74
N LEU A 19 10.54 9.01 -1.88
CA LEU A 19 9.24 9.45 -2.38
C LEU A 19 8.96 8.92 -3.79
N CYS A 20 9.94 9.02 -4.68
CA CYS A 20 9.85 8.48 -6.04
C CYS A 20 9.63 6.96 -6.02
N MET A 21 10.34 6.23 -5.16
CA MET A 21 10.21 4.79 -5.01
C MET A 21 8.83 4.40 -4.45
N LEU A 22 8.32 5.13 -3.45
CA LEU A 22 7.00 4.88 -2.87
C LEU A 22 5.88 5.06 -3.91
N VAL A 23 5.88 6.20 -4.60
CA VAL A 23 4.92 6.50 -5.66
C VAL A 23 5.02 5.46 -6.80
N SER A 24 6.22 5.08 -7.20
CA SER A 24 6.44 4.08 -8.25
C SER A 24 5.90 2.70 -7.87
N LYS A 25 6.19 2.24 -6.64
CA LYS A 25 5.68 0.95 -6.12
C LYS A 25 4.16 0.97 -6.05
N ARG A 26 3.56 2.06 -5.57
CA ARG A 26 2.09 2.18 -5.49
C ARG A 26 1.45 2.26 -6.87
N SER A 27 2.03 3.02 -7.79
CA SER A 27 1.54 3.11 -9.17
C SER A 27 1.49 1.75 -9.86
N ARG A 28 2.44 0.84 -9.60
CA ARG A 28 2.39 -0.53 -10.14
C ARG A 28 1.19 -1.31 -9.61
N LYS A 29 0.92 -1.22 -8.30
CA LYS A 29 -0.25 -1.86 -7.69
C LYS A 29 -1.57 -1.38 -8.32
N LEU A 30 -1.67 -0.08 -8.63
CA LEU A 30 -2.83 0.47 -9.33
C LEU A 30 -2.95 -0.05 -10.77
N VAL A 31 -1.81 -0.21 -11.47
CA VAL A 31 -1.78 -0.85 -12.80
C VAL A 31 -2.22 -2.32 -12.72
N ASP A 32 -1.85 -3.03 -11.66
CA ASP A 32 -2.26 -4.42 -11.39
C ASP A 32 -3.75 -4.53 -10.97
N GLY A 33 -4.50 -3.42 -10.99
CA GLY A 33 -5.94 -3.41 -10.74
C GLY A 33 -6.35 -3.19 -9.28
N GLN A 34 -5.40 -2.85 -8.38
CA GLN A 34 -5.78 -2.43 -7.04
C GLN A 34 -6.60 -1.14 -7.10
N LYS A 35 -7.62 -1.07 -6.23
CA LYS A 35 -8.45 0.12 -6.11
C LYS A 35 -7.65 1.30 -5.55
N ALA A 36 -8.02 2.50 -5.99
CA ALA A 36 -7.55 3.74 -5.38
C ALA A 36 -8.07 3.83 -3.92
N LEU A 37 -7.26 4.43 -3.05
CA LEU A 37 -7.57 4.68 -1.64
C LEU A 37 -8.14 6.07 -1.39
N VAL A 38 -8.14 6.90 -2.44
CA VAL A 38 -8.70 8.25 -2.46
C VAL A 38 -9.77 8.31 -3.55
N ASP A 39 -10.78 9.15 -3.34
CA ASP A 39 -11.77 9.44 -4.37
C ASP A 39 -11.18 10.49 -5.31
N THR A 40 -10.92 10.11 -6.56
CA THR A 40 -10.19 10.96 -7.50
C THR A 40 -10.63 10.73 -8.94
N ASP A 41 -10.72 11.83 -9.68
CA ASP A 41 -10.98 11.82 -11.14
C ASP A 41 -9.70 11.53 -11.95
N MET A 42 -8.55 11.37 -11.27
CA MET A 42 -7.28 11.12 -11.94
C MET A 42 -7.23 9.71 -12.55
N LYS A 43 -6.93 9.64 -13.85
CA LYS A 43 -6.86 8.36 -14.58
C LYS A 43 -5.47 7.74 -14.64
N LYS A 44 -4.42 8.55 -14.44
CA LYS A 44 -3.04 8.09 -14.54
C LYS A 44 -2.62 7.46 -13.21
N PRO A 45 -2.16 6.19 -13.18
CA PRO A 45 -1.80 5.51 -11.93
C PRO A 45 -0.78 6.27 -11.08
N VAL A 46 0.23 6.88 -11.70
CA VAL A 46 1.24 7.68 -11.00
C VAL A 46 0.63 8.89 -10.29
N SER A 47 -0.40 9.49 -10.89
CA SER A 47 -1.05 10.69 -10.35
C SER A 47 -1.94 10.35 -9.16
N VAL A 48 -2.71 9.26 -9.28
CA VAL A 48 -3.49 8.69 -8.17
C VAL A 48 -2.56 8.29 -7.02
N ALA A 49 -1.46 7.58 -7.31
CA ALA A 49 -0.49 7.18 -6.30
C ALA A 49 0.14 8.38 -5.58
N LEU A 50 0.41 9.47 -6.31
CA LEU A 50 0.94 10.69 -5.71
C LEU A 50 -0.08 11.35 -4.79
N GLU A 51 -1.35 11.44 -5.21
CA GLU A 51 -2.44 11.98 -4.40
C GLU A 51 -2.66 11.15 -3.12
N GLU A 52 -2.65 9.82 -3.21
CA GLU A 52 -2.72 8.92 -2.05
C GLU A 52 -1.58 9.15 -1.05
N VAL A 53 -0.36 9.44 -1.53
CA VAL A 53 0.79 9.77 -0.67
C VAL A 53 0.62 11.16 -0.04
N MET A 54 0.13 12.15 -0.80
CA MET A 54 -0.11 13.49 -0.27
C MET A 54 -1.22 13.50 0.80
N GLU A 55 -2.26 12.69 0.63
CA GLU A 55 -3.30 12.47 1.64
C GLU A 55 -2.88 11.55 2.80
N GLY A 56 -1.68 10.96 2.74
CA GLY A 56 -1.19 10.06 3.78
C GLY A 56 -1.90 8.71 3.84
N LYS A 57 -2.63 8.31 2.78
CA LYS A 57 -3.20 6.96 2.64
C LYS A 57 -2.12 5.91 2.42
N ILE A 58 -0.98 6.33 1.86
CA ILE A 58 0.21 5.52 1.66
C ILE A 58 1.38 6.22 2.36
N ILE A 59 2.06 5.49 3.24
CA ILE A 59 3.18 5.97 4.04
C ILE A 59 4.37 5.01 3.92
N PHE A 60 5.54 5.46 4.36
CA PHE A 60 6.70 4.60 4.52
C PHE A 60 6.49 3.62 5.67
N GLY A 61 6.98 2.39 5.48
CA GLY A 61 7.08 1.43 6.57
C GLY A 61 8.18 1.84 7.55
N GLN A 62 8.21 1.18 8.70
CA GLN A 62 9.34 1.28 9.62
C GLN A 62 10.61 0.77 8.93
N GLU A 63 11.74 1.41 9.23
CA GLU A 63 13.04 0.89 8.84
C GLU A 63 13.29 -0.43 9.52
N MET A 64 13.71 -1.42 8.74
CA MET A 64 13.92 -2.79 9.17
C MET A 64 15.08 -3.36 8.37
N SER A 65 15.88 -4.22 9.00
CA SER A 65 16.83 -5.05 8.28
C SER A 65 16.12 -6.12 7.44
N ASP A 66 16.81 -6.65 6.44
CA ASP A 66 16.27 -7.71 5.57
C ASP A 66 15.76 -8.90 6.41
N LYS A 67 16.51 -9.29 7.45
CA LYS A 67 16.13 -10.38 8.35
C LYS A 67 14.84 -10.08 9.11
N GLU A 68 14.71 -8.88 9.69
CA GLU A 68 13.50 -8.47 10.41
C GLU A 68 12.29 -8.40 9.47
N TYR A 69 12.50 -8.00 8.21
CA TYR A 69 11.46 -7.96 7.19
C TYR A 69 10.96 -9.34 6.79
N GLU A 70 11.87 -10.30 6.60
CA GLU A 70 11.51 -11.69 6.31
C GLU A 70 10.75 -12.34 7.48
N GLU A 71 11.23 -12.13 8.71
CA GLU A 71 10.56 -12.62 9.92
C GLU A 71 9.14 -12.05 10.04
N LYS A 72 8.97 -10.74 9.85
CA LYS A 72 7.67 -10.07 9.89
C LYS A 72 6.70 -10.65 8.84
N ILE A 73 7.15 -10.81 7.60
CA ILE A 73 6.32 -11.37 6.53
C ILE A 73 5.91 -12.82 6.85
N ALA A 74 6.82 -13.62 7.39
CA ALA A 74 6.53 -15.00 7.75
C ALA A 74 5.42 -15.08 8.82
N VAL A 75 5.50 -14.23 9.85
CA VAL A 75 4.47 -14.13 10.89
C VAL A 75 3.13 -13.70 10.31
N GLU A 76 3.08 -12.62 9.52
CA GLU A 76 1.83 -12.13 8.90
C GLU A 76 1.17 -13.17 7.99
N ARG A 77 1.97 -13.96 7.26
CA ARG A 77 1.45 -15.06 6.42
C ARG A 77 0.81 -16.16 7.26
N LEU A 78 1.47 -16.60 8.33
CA LEU A 78 0.94 -17.64 9.22
C LEU A 78 -0.36 -17.18 9.89
N GLU A 79 -0.43 -15.94 10.37
CA GLU A 79 -1.65 -15.37 10.94
C GLU A 79 -2.79 -15.31 9.92
N LEU A 80 -2.50 -14.96 8.66
CA LEU A 80 -3.49 -14.95 7.59
C LEU A 80 -4.00 -16.36 7.28
N GLU A 81 -3.12 -17.35 7.20
CA GLU A 81 -3.48 -18.76 6.99
C GLU A 81 -4.36 -19.30 8.12
N GLU A 82 -4.06 -18.93 9.37
CA GLU A 82 -4.88 -19.30 10.53
C GLU A 82 -6.26 -18.64 10.48
N LYS A 83 -6.33 -17.33 10.18
CA LYS A 83 -7.61 -16.61 10.01
C LYS A 83 -8.47 -17.27 8.93
N LEU A 84 -7.89 -17.58 7.78
CA LEU A 84 -8.59 -18.22 6.67
C LEU A 84 -9.07 -19.63 7.04
N ARG A 85 -8.25 -20.40 7.75
CA ARG A 85 -8.65 -21.72 8.28
C ARG A 85 -9.84 -21.61 9.23
N ASN A 86 -9.84 -20.62 10.10
CA ASN A 86 -10.92 -20.39 11.07
C ASN A 86 -12.19 -19.90 10.36
N GLU A 87 -12.08 -19.04 9.35
CA GLU A 87 -13.22 -18.63 8.51
C GLU A 87 -13.86 -19.82 7.79
N ILE A 88 -13.06 -20.70 7.17
CA ILE A 88 -13.57 -21.92 6.51
C ILE A 88 -14.25 -22.87 7.51
N LYS A 89 -13.74 -22.94 8.75
CA LYS A 89 -14.34 -23.78 9.79
C LYS A 89 -15.65 -23.19 10.33
N ASN A 90 -15.78 -21.85 10.30
CA ASN A 90 -16.92 -21.12 10.85
C ASN A 90 -17.95 -20.70 9.78
N SER A 91 -17.66 -20.86 8.49
CA SER A 91 -18.67 -20.79 7.44
C SER A 91 -19.68 -21.91 7.68
N PRO A 92 -20.99 -21.60 7.77
CA PRO A 92 -22.01 -22.64 7.91
C PRO A 92 -21.82 -23.60 6.74
N GLN A 93 -21.64 -24.88 7.06
CA GLN A 93 -21.84 -25.92 6.06
C GLN A 93 -23.21 -25.62 5.47
N GLU A 94 -23.28 -25.30 4.17
CA GLU A 94 -24.54 -25.31 3.45
C GLU A 94 -25.09 -26.73 3.64
N GLU A 95 -26.00 -26.86 4.62
CA GLU A 95 -26.80 -28.05 4.84
C GLU A 95 -27.77 -28.16 3.65
N GLU A 96 -27.64 -29.30 2.95
CA GLU A 96 -28.52 -29.89 1.92
C GLU A 96 -28.56 -29.29 0.51
#